data_AF-A0A8C8BWK3-F1
#
_entry.id   AF-A0A8C8BWK3-F1
#
_cell.length_a   1.000
_cell.length_b   1.000
_cell.length_c   1.000
_cell.angle_alpha   90.00
_cell.angle_beta   90.00
_cell.angle_gamma   90.00
#
_symmetry.space_group_name_H-M   'P 1'
#
loop_
_entity.id
_entity.type
_entity.pdbx_description
1 polymer ?
#
loop_
_entity_poly.entity_id
_entity_poly.type
_entity_poly.pdbx_seq_one_letter_code
_entity_poly.pdbx_strand_id
1 'polypeptide(L)'
;MASVPRLCLLLSIIPTILILCADFACCNTGRKTGDGLDTDFSGFSVPLEHSFEVDDVSRFRMRGALQLRGGRETSVSLSQSQLSEEDRNTLKEVAAVDGLYKIRVPRVSLTDRQTERQMDGYLTAFVRACSLVESHLSDVITLHTDVSGYLIGVSIVTIPGACRGTEVEDEVDLEAFNTTLTIIPPTNAPQPETALFIERMDIEHEKRGKPQEQKSFFAKYWMYIVPLVLFLMMSGAQDQSGGGAANGGGR
;
A
#
# COMPACT_ATOMS: atom_id res chain seq x y z
N MET A 1 30.75 -1.73 -85.84
CA MET A 1 29.70 -2.53 -85.16
C MET A 1 29.59 -2.03 -83.74
N ALA A 2 28.38 -1.59 -83.40
CA ALA A 2 28.07 -0.76 -82.25
C ALA A 2 28.03 -1.54 -80.93
N SER A 3 28.39 -0.80 -79.89
CA SER A 3 28.38 -1.09 -78.46
C SER A 3 26.99 -0.98 -77.83
N VAL A 4 26.57 -1.95 -77.00
CA VAL A 4 25.59 -1.80 -75.90
C VAL A 4 25.78 -2.99 -74.91
N PRO A 5 25.33 -2.97 -73.63
CA PRO A 5 26.00 -2.27 -72.53
C PRO A 5 26.02 -3.08 -71.20
N ARG A 6 26.60 -2.46 -70.16
CA ARG A 6 26.57 -2.85 -68.74
C ARG A 6 25.16 -2.86 -68.13
N LEU A 7 24.34 -3.86 -68.44
CA LEU A 7 22.97 -3.98 -67.92
C LEU A 7 22.70 -5.38 -67.34
N CYS A 8 23.42 -5.78 -66.31
CA CYS A 8 23.08 -7.01 -65.54
C CYS A 8 23.52 -7.03 -64.07
N LEU A 9 24.32 -6.07 -63.60
CA LEU A 9 24.89 -6.12 -62.24
C LEU A 9 24.20 -5.21 -61.21
N LEU A 10 23.18 -4.42 -61.61
CA LEU A 10 22.43 -3.52 -60.71
C LEU A 10 21.07 -4.06 -60.25
N LEU A 11 20.67 -5.28 -60.67
CA LEU A 11 19.33 -5.82 -60.38
C LEU A 11 19.24 -6.76 -59.17
N SER A 12 20.34 -7.05 -58.46
CA SER A 12 20.30 -7.96 -57.29
C SER A 12 20.27 -7.27 -55.92
N ILE A 13 20.41 -5.94 -55.86
CA ILE A 13 20.54 -5.18 -54.60
C ILE A 13 19.31 -4.30 -54.28
N ILE A 14 18.22 -4.47 -55.03
CA ILE A 14 17.00 -3.68 -54.83
C ILE A 14 15.95 -4.38 -53.93
N PRO A 15 15.87 -5.72 -53.79
CA PRO A 15 14.85 -6.29 -52.90
C PRO A 15 15.28 -6.42 -51.42
N THR A 16 16.57 -6.26 -51.08
CA THR A 16 17.05 -6.47 -49.70
C THR A 16 17.03 -5.21 -48.82
N ILE A 17 17.03 -4.01 -49.39
CA ILE A 17 16.92 -2.76 -48.62
C ILE A 17 15.45 -2.37 -48.36
N LEU A 18 14.51 -2.92 -49.14
CA LEU A 18 13.07 -2.66 -48.97
C LEU A 18 12.40 -3.49 -47.86
N ILE A 19 13.11 -4.46 -47.26
CA ILE A 19 12.62 -5.24 -46.11
C ILE A 19 13.09 -4.63 -44.77
N LEU A 20 14.10 -3.77 -44.76
CA LEU A 20 14.66 -3.16 -43.53
C LEU A 20 14.15 -1.74 -43.24
N CYS A 21 13.33 -1.15 -44.11
CA CYS A 21 12.76 0.20 -43.92
C CYS A 21 11.27 0.20 -43.51
N ALA A 22 10.66 -0.97 -43.27
CA ALA A 22 9.28 -1.04 -42.77
C ALA A 22 9.16 -0.84 -41.24
N ASP A 23 10.27 -0.81 -40.51
CA ASP A 23 10.27 -0.65 -39.04
C ASP A 23 10.58 0.78 -38.56
N PHE A 24 10.84 1.72 -39.46
CA PHE A 24 11.09 3.12 -39.06
C PHE A 24 10.23 4.11 -39.83
N ALA A 25 9.20 4.57 -39.11
CA ALA A 25 8.54 5.87 -39.23
C ALA A 25 7.40 6.03 -40.26
N CYS A 26 6.17 5.93 -39.74
CA CYS A 26 5.13 6.94 -39.95
C CYS A 26 4.53 7.26 -38.56
N CYS A 27 4.96 8.34 -37.91
CA CYS A 27 4.42 9.70 -38.03
C CYS A 27 3.15 9.94 -37.19
N ASN A 28 3.39 10.59 -36.04
CA ASN A 28 2.83 11.88 -35.64
C ASN A 28 1.39 11.95 -35.06
N THR A 29 1.37 12.37 -33.79
CA THR A 29 0.42 13.29 -33.15
C THR A 29 -1.07 13.11 -33.40
N GLY A 30 -1.73 12.47 -32.45
CA GLY A 30 -3.15 12.63 -32.17
C GLY A 30 -3.41 12.27 -30.71
N ARG A 31 -3.70 13.29 -29.88
CA ARG A 31 -4.18 13.12 -28.50
C ARG A 31 -5.44 12.25 -28.52
N LYS A 32 -5.29 10.95 -28.32
CA LYS A 32 -6.40 10.06 -27.96
C LYS A 32 -6.34 9.86 -26.45
N THR A 33 -7.33 10.48 -25.82
CA THR A 33 -8.14 9.94 -24.72
C THR A 33 -7.46 8.86 -23.89
N GLY A 34 -7.30 9.14 -22.60
CA GLY A 34 -6.86 8.17 -21.62
C GLY A 34 -7.57 6.84 -21.84
N ASP A 35 -6.80 5.89 -22.38
CA ASP A 35 -7.17 4.49 -22.36
C ASP A 35 -6.79 4.06 -20.96
N GLY A 36 -7.76 4.22 -20.05
CA GLY A 36 -7.74 3.44 -18.83
C GLY A 36 -7.63 2.00 -19.30
N LEU A 37 -6.46 1.42 -19.08
CA LEU A 37 -6.31 -0.03 -19.02
C LEU A 37 -7.27 -0.50 -17.93
N ASP A 38 -8.53 -0.66 -18.29
CA ASP A 38 -9.46 -1.57 -17.66
C ASP A 38 -8.86 -2.94 -17.91
N THR A 39 -7.81 -3.22 -17.13
CA THR A 39 -7.35 -4.57 -16.91
C THR A 39 -8.56 -5.18 -16.23
N ASP A 40 -9.39 -5.88 -17.00
CA ASP A 40 -10.52 -6.63 -16.47
C ASP A 40 -9.94 -7.51 -15.36
N PHE A 41 -10.10 -7.06 -14.12
CA PHE A 41 -9.69 -7.77 -12.93
C PHE A 41 -10.65 -8.93 -12.77
N SER A 42 -10.47 -9.94 -13.63
CA SER A 42 -11.15 -11.22 -13.49
C SER A 42 -10.77 -11.75 -12.12
N GLY A 43 -11.76 -12.16 -11.33
CA GLY A 43 -11.49 -12.77 -10.04
C GLY A 43 -10.73 -14.07 -10.19
N PHE A 44 -10.07 -14.54 -9.13
CA PHE A 44 -9.58 -15.90 -9.02
C PHE A 44 -10.32 -16.64 -7.91
N SER A 45 -10.35 -17.97 -8.01
CA SER A 45 -11.07 -18.83 -7.08
C SER A 45 -10.11 -19.46 -6.09
N VAL A 46 -10.49 -19.45 -4.81
CA VAL A 46 -9.70 -20.01 -3.70
C VAL A 46 -10.56 -20.97 -2.91
N PRO A 47 -10.09 -22.20 -2.61
CA PRO A 47 -10.88 -23.14 -1.83
C PRO A 47 -11.04 -22.68 -0.38
N LEU A 48 -12.28 -22.75 0.12
CA LEU A 48 -12.61 -22.67 1.53
C LEU A 48 -12.81 -24.11 2.04
N GLU A 49 -12.02 -24.51 3.01
CA GLU A 49 -12.09 -25.84 3.60
C GLU A 49 -12.49 -25.75 5.07
N HIS A 50 -13.14 -26.80 5.57
CA HIS A 50 -13.57 -26.90 6.96
C HIS A 50 -13.26 -28.26 7.56
N SER A 51 -13.30 -28.35 8.89
CA SER A 51 -13.11 -29.59 9.65
C SER A 51 -13.92 -29.50 10.93
N PHE A 52 -14.62 -30.59 11.26
CA PHE A 52 -15.39 -30.77 12.48
C PHE A 52 -15.21 -32.22 12.92
N GLU A 53 -14.08 -32.48 13.56
CA GLU A 53 -13.73 -33.81 14.06
C GLU A 53 -13.75 -33.75 15.59
N VAL A 54 -14.19 -34.83 16.22
CA VAL A 54 -14.11 -34.98 17.69
C VAL A 54 -12.65 -35.17 18.14
N ASP A 55 -11.83 -35.76 17.25
CA ASP A 55 -10.40 -35.96 17.46
C ASP A 55 -9.59 -34.67 17.30
N ASP A 56 -8.40 -34.62 17.91
CA ASP A 56 -7.46 -33.50 17.72
C ASP A 56 -6.93 -33.40 16.27
N VAL A 57 -7.01 -34.49 15.51
CA VAL A 57 -6.55 -34.55 14.11
C VAL A 57 -7.59 -33.92 13.19
N SER A 58 -7.26 -32.73 12.68
CA SER A 58 -8.17 -31.97 11.82
C SER A 58 -8.14 -32.51 10.39
N ARG A 59 -9.22 -33.17 9.97
CA ARG A 59 -9.44 -33.62 8.59
C ARG A 59 -10.21 -32.55 7.83
N PHE A 60 -9.50 -31.81 6.99
CA PHE A 60 -10.11 -30.73 6.22
C PHE A 60 -10.77 -31.24 4.94
N ARG A 61 -12.01 -30.82 4.72
CA ARG A 61 -12.83 -31.11 3.55
C ARG A 61 -13.28 -29.82 2.89
N MET A 62 -13.69 -29.88 1.63
CA MET A 62 -14.12 -28.70 0.89
C MET A 62 -15.49 -28.22 1.35
N ARG A 63 -15.58 -26.96 1.78
CA ARG A 63 -16.84 -26.28 2.13
C ARG A 63 -17.39 -25.47 0.96
N GLY A 64 -16.49 -24.92 0.15
CA GLY A 64 -16.83 -24.03 -0.95
C GLY A 64 -15.62 -23.38 -1.60
N ALA A 65 -15.88 -22.35 -2.39
CA ALA A 65 -14.86 -21.57 -3.09
C ALA A 65 -15.14 -20.07 -2.96
N LEU A 66 -14.11 -19.33 -2.59
CA LEU A 66 -14.07 -17.87 -2.51
C LEU A 66 -13.66 -17.33 -3.87
N GLN A 67 -14.50 -16.52 -4.50
CA GLN A 67 -14.11 -15.77 -5.68
C GLN A 67 -13.62 -14.39 -5.25
N LEU A 68 -12.30 -14.23 -5.30
CA LEU A 68 -11.61 -13.00 -4.90
C LEU A 68 -11.36 -12.16 -6.13
N ARG A 69 -11.81 -10.91 -6.12
CA ARG A 69 -11.53 -9.91 -7.15
C ARG A 69 -10.68 -8.81 -6.55
N GLY A 70 -9.40 -8.78 -6.91
CA GLY A 70 -8.51 -7.65 -6.65
C GLY A 70 -8.81 -6.49 -7.59
N GLY A 71 -8.36 -5.28 -7.25
CA GLY A 71 -8.58 -4.07 -8.06
C GLY A 71 -8.65 -2.81 -7.21
N ARG A 72 -9.26 -1.73 -7.74
CA ARG A 72 -9.55 -0.51 -6.97
C ARG A 72 -10.49 -0.78 -5.79
N GLU A 73 -11.41 -1.71 -5.97
CA GLU A 73 -12.31 -2.20 -4.94
C GLU A 73 -12.13 -3.71 -4.81
N THR A 74 -11.70 -4.16 -3.63
CA THR A 74 -11.62 -5.59 -3.32
C THR A 74 -13.03 -6.10 -3.06
N SER A 75 -13.50 -7.02 -3.92
CA SER A 75 -14.78 -7.69 -3.71
C SER A 75 -14.56 -9.19 -3.55
N VAL A 76 -15.44 -9.81 -2.77
CA VAL A 76 -15.43 -11.24 -2.54
C VAL A 76 -16.83 -11.80 -2.64
N SER A 77 -16.96 -12.90 -3.36
CA SER A 77 -18.18 -13.71 -3.36
C SER A 77 -17.85 -15.14 -2.97
N LEU A 78 -18.86 -15.84 -2.46
CA LEU A 78 -18.72 -17.16 -1.90
C LEU A 78 -19.67 -18.11 -2.61
N SER A 79 -19.13 -19.23 -3.07
CA SER A 79 -19.88 -20.37 -3.61
C SER A 79 -19.74 -21.54 -2.64
N GLN A 80 -20.85 -22.06 -2.13
CA GLN A 80 -20.84 -23.11 -1.10
C GLN A 80 -21.66 -24.31 -1.54
N SER A 81 -21.24 -25.49 -1.09
CA SER A 81 -22.03 -26.70 -1.16
C SER A 81 -22.91 -26.82 0.09
N GLN A 82 -24.06 -27.48 -0.07
CA GLN A 82 -24.91 -27.89 1.04
C GLN A 82 -24.22 -28.96 1.90
N LEU A 83 -24.65 -29.09 3.15
CA LEU A 83 -24.15 -30.12 4.07
C LEU A 83 -24.88 -31.45 3.83
N SER A 84 -24.15 -32.56 3.80
CA SER A 84 -24.77 -33.89 3.75
C SER A 84 -25.43 -34.23 5.09
N GLU A 85 -26.38 -35.18 5.09
CA GLU A 85 -27.06 -35.60 6.32
C GLU A 85 -26.08 -36.22 7.33
N GLU A 86 -25.08 -36.96 6.84
CA GLU A 86 -24.03 -37.55 7.69
C GLU A 86 -23.15 -36.49 8.34
N ASP A 87 -22.79 -35.44 7.59
CA ASP A 87 -22.00 -34.32 8.09
C ASP A 87 -22.79 -33.49 9.12
N ARG A 88 -24.13 -33.36 8.97
CA ARG A 88 -25.00 -32.72 9.98
C ARG A 88 -25.00 -33.47 11.30
N ASN A 89 -25.18 -34.79 11.25
CA ASN A 89 -25.16 -35.65 12.43
C ASN A 89 -23.80 -35.57 13.14
N THR A 90 -22.72 -35.64 12.37
CA THR A 90 -21.36 -35.51 12.90
C THR A 90 -21.14 -34.14 13.55
N LEU A 91 -21.60 -33.05 12.92
CA LEU A 91 -21.49 -31.70 13.48
C LEU A 91 -22.26 -31.56 14.80
N LYS A 92 -23.42 -32.22 14.94
CA LYS A 92 -24.18 -32.29 16.20
C LYS A 92 -23.47 -33.08 17.29
N GLU A 93 -22.88 -34.21 16.95
CA GLU A 93 -22.07 -34.99 17.90
C GLU A 93 -20.89 -34.17 18.42
N VAL A 94 -20.19 -33.45 17.53
CA VAL A 94 -19.10 -32.54 17.89
C VAL A 94 -19.63 -31.39 18.76
N ALA A 95 -20.81 -30.84 18.46
CA ALA A 95 -21.46 -29.81 19.27
C ALA A 95 -21.83 -30.31 20.68
N ALA A 96 -22.26 -31.56 20.82
CA ALA A 96 -22.65 -32.16 22.10
C ALA A 96 -21.47 -32.33 23.08
N VAL A 97 -20.24 -32.41 22.56
CA VAL A 97 -19.00 -32.52 23.35
C VAL A 97 -18.21 -31.21 23.45
N ASP A 98 -18.84 -30.07 23.15
CA ASP A 98 -18.18 -28.75 23.10
C ASP A 98 -16.97 -28.70 22.17
N GLY A 99 -17.00 -29.48 21.07
CA GLY A 99 -15.95 -29.54 20.08
C GLY A 99 -15.83 -28.28 19.22
N LEU A 100 -14.80 -28.23 18.38
CA LEU A 100 -14.46 -27.07 17.56
C LEU A 100 -14.77 -27.31 16.07
N TYR A 101 -15.42 -26.33 15.46
CA TYR A 101 -15.50 -26.20 14.01
C TYR A 101 -14.34 -25.33 13.52
N LYS A 102 -13.51 -25.88 12.64
CA LYS A 102 -12.30 -25.24 12.12
C LYS A 102 -12.49 -24.94 10.63
N ILE A 103 -12.00 -23.79 10.19
CA ILE A 103 -11.92 -23.44 8.77
C ILE A 103 -10.47 -23.20 8.39
N ARG A 104 -10.16 -23.40 7.11
CA ARG A 104 -8.88 -22.98 6.54
C ARG A 104 -9.03 -22.43 5.14
N VAL A 105 -8.17 -21.47 4.82
CA VAL A 105 -8.06 -20.82 3.51
C VAL A 105 -6.57 -20.74 3.18
N PRO A 106 -6.13 -21.08 1.97
CA PRO A 106 -4.73 -20.98 1.63
C PRO A 106 -4.28 -19.51 1.55
N ARG A 107 -2.98 -19.29 1.76
CA ARG A 107 -2.39 -17.95 1.64
C ARG A 107 -2.28 -17.59 0.16
N VAL A 108 -2.89 -16.47 -0.22
CA VAL A 108 -2.91 -15.97 -1.61
C VAL A 108 -2.75 -14.45 -1.64
N SER A 109 -2.24 -13.93 -2.75
CA SER A 109 -2.23 -12.49 -3.06
C SER A 109 -3.46 -12.12 -3.88
N LEU A 110 -4.15 -11.04 -3.50
CA LEU A 110 -5.26 -10.48 -4.25
C LEU A 110 -4.81 -9.75 -5.53
N THR A 111 -3.54 -9.34 -5.60
CA THR A 111 -3.01 -8.45 -6.64
C THR A 111 -2.17 -9.19 -7.68
N ASP A 112 -1.55 -10.30 -7.33
CA ASP A 112 -0.70 -11.08 -8.23
C ASP A 112 -1.42 -12.36 -8.70
N ARG A 113 -1.47 -12.54 -10.03
CA ARG A 113 -2.14 -13.68 -10.67
C ARG A 113 -1.22 -14.86 -10.93
N GLN A 114 0.09 -14.69 -10.75
CA GLN A 114 1.09 -15.64 -11.27
C GLN A 114 1.49 -16.77 -10.31
N THR A 115 0.87 -16.88 -9.14
CA THR A 115 1.26 -17.89 -8.16
C THR A 115 0.14 -18.89 -7.86
N GLU A 116 -0.19 -19.69 -8.88
CA GLU A 116 -0.49 -21.12 -8.66
C GLU A 116 0.64 -21.84 -7.86
N ARG A 117 1.80 -21.17 -7.66
CA ARG A 117 3.01 -21.68 -7.03
C ARG A 117 3.35 -21.16 -5.62
N GLN A 118 2.50 -20.38 -4.95
CA GLN A 118 2.76 -19.99 -3.55
C GLN A 118 1.54 -20.24 -2.66
N MET A 119 0.99 -21.45 -2.70
CA MET A 119 0.15 -21.97 -1.60
C MET A 119 1.06 -22.42 -0.45
N ASP A 120 1.96 -21.57 0.04
CA ASP A 120 2.85 -21.90 1.17
C ASP A 120 2.07 -21.71 2.48
N GLY A 121 1.21 -22.70 2.73
CA GLY A 121 0.46 -22.85 3.97
C GLY A 121 -0.97 -22.32 3.94
N TYR A 122 -1.63 -22.52 5.07
CA TYR A 122 -3.03 -22.21 5.29
C TYR A 122 -3.19 -21.26 6.47
N LEU A 123 -4.16 -20.37 6.34
CA LEU A 123 -4.69 -19.58 7.44
C LEU A 123 -5.83 -20.37 8.05
N THR A 124 -5.82 -20.57 9.36
CA THR A 124 -6.81 -21.36 10.07
C THR A 124 -7.52 -20.53 11.13
N ALA A 125 -8.82 -20.72 11.29
CA ALA A 125 -9.59 -20.15 12.38
C ALA A 125 -10.62 -21.17 12.88
N PHE A 126 -11.17 -20.94 14.06
CA PHE A 126 -12.09 -21.88 14.70
C PHE A 126 -13.17 -21.19 15.52
N VAL A 127 -14.31 -21.84 15.64
CA VAL A 127 -15.41 -21.50 16.55
C VAL A 127 -15.89 -22.77 17.25
N ARG A 128 -16.68 -22.63 18.31
CA ARG A 128 -17.34 -23.79 18.92
C ARG A 128 -18.37 -24.35 17.95
N ALA A 129 -18.44 -25.67 17.84
CA ALA A 129 -19.43 -26.33 16.99
C ALA A 129 -20.86 -26.06 17.47
N CYS A 130 -21.09 -26.03 18.79
CA CYS A 130 -22.39 -25.71 19.38
C CYS A 130 -22.92 -24.34 18.94
N SER A 131 -22.08 -23.30 18.86
CA SER A 131 -22.55 -21.98 18.47
C SER A 131 -22.87 -21.89 16.99
N LEU A 132 -22.26 -22.74 16.16
CA LEU A 132 -22.58 -22.82 14.73
C LEU A 132 -23.92 -23.53 14.49
N VAL A 133 -24.17 -24.64 15.20
CA VAL A 133 -25.43 -25.40 15.13
C VAL A 133 -26.60 -24.55 15.63
N GLU A 134 -26.48 -23.93 16.81
CA GLU A 134 -27.53 -23.07 17.38
C GLU A 134 -27.78 -21.79 16.56
N SER A 135 -26.80 -21.38 15.75
CA SER A 135 -26.95 -20.25 14.83
C SER A 135 -27.56 -20.61 13.48
N HIS A 136 -28.04 -21.86 13.29
CA HIS A 136 -28.57 -22.33 12.01
C HIS A 136 -27.54 -22.16 10.87
N LEU A 137 -26.28 -22.54 11.13
CA LEU A 137 -25.15 -22.36 10.22
C LEU A 137 -24.91 -20.90 9.78
N SER A 138 -25.30 -19.92 10.60
CA SER A 138 -25.07 -18.50 10.35
C SER A 138 -23.71 -18.05 10.89
N ASP A 139 -22.79 -17.79 9.96
CA ASP A 139 -21.44 -17.36 10.27
C ASP A 139 -20.99 -16.12 9.48
N VAL A 140 -20.07 -15.38 10.08
CA VAL A 140 -19.39 -14.25 9.46
C VAL A 140 -17.92 -14.58 9.40
N ILE A 141 -17.41 -14.66 8.17
CA ILE A 141 -15.98 -14.88 7.90
C ILE A 141 -15.38 -13.54 7.49
N THR A 142 -14.26 -13.20 8.11
CA THR A 142 -13.50 -11.99 7.79
C THR A 142 -12.08 -12.39 7.37
N LEU A 143 -11.69 -11.92 6.19
CA LEU A 143 -10.36 -12.08 5.65
C LEU A 143 -9.56 -10.79 5.87
N HIS A 144 -8.39 -10.91 6.45
CA HIS A 144 -7.49 -9.79 6.70
C HIS A 144 -6.36 -9.78 5.70
N THR A 145 -6.11 -8.63 5.08
CA THR A 145 -5.01 -8.46 4.12
C THR A 145 -3.92 -7.57 4.66
N ASP A 146 -2.73 -7.63 4.04
CA ASP A 146 -1.69 -6.63 4.21
C ASP A 146 -1.86 -5.46 3.21
N VAL A 147 -0.89 -4.54 3.23
CA VAL A 147 -0.85 -3.36 2.33
C VAL A 147 -0.57 -3.74 0.87
N SER A 148 -0.02 -4.93 0.63
CA SER A 148 0.32 -5.46 -0.70
C SER A 148 -0.79 -6.33 -1.29
N GLY A 149 -1.83 -6.64 -0.51
CA GLY A 149 -2.97 -7.48 -0.89
C GLY A 149 -2.80 -8.96 -0.57
N TYR A 150 -1.80 -9.38 0.21
CA TYR A 150 -1.69 -10.75 0.70
C TYR A 150 -2.68 -11.02 1.82
N LEU A 151 -3.35 -12.18 1.78
CA LEU A 151 -4.11 -12.68 2.91
C LEU A 151 -3.15 -13.07 4.05
N ILE A 152 -3.28 -12.39 5.18
CA ILE A 152 -2.45 -12.61 6.37
C ILE A 152 -3.20 -13.29 7.52
N GLY A 153 -4.53 -13.19 7.54
CA GLY A 153 -5.36 -13.75 8.60
C GLY A 153 -6.79 -14.06 8.14
N VAL A 154 -7.42 -14.98 8.85
CA VAL A 154 -8.84 -15.30 8.73
C VAL A 154 -9.45 -15.35 10.13
N SER A 155 -10.67 -14.85 10.27
CA SER A 155 -11.47 -14.99 11.49
C SER A 155 -12.87 -15.45 11.13
N ILE A 156 -13.48 -16.21 12.02
CA ILE A 156 -14.85 -16.68 11.90
C ILE A 156 -15.60 -16.40 13.21
N VAL A 157 -16.84 -15.95 13.09
CA VAL A 157 -17.75 -15.68 14.21
C VAL A 157 -19.13 -16.19 13.83
N THR A 158 -19.90 -16.74 14.77
CA THR A 158 -21.29 -17.16 14.55
C THR A 158 -22.26 -16.13 15.13
N ILE A 159 -23.46 -16.03 14.55
CA ILE A 159 -24.50 -15.10 15.03
C ILE A 159 -25.80 -15.89 15.24
N PRO A 160 -26.21 -16.14 16.50
CA PRO A 160 -25.56 -15.80 17.77
C PRO A 160 -24.26 -16.58 18.06
N GLY A 161 -23.35 -15.97 18.84
CA GLY A 161 -22.04 -16.54 19.19
C GLY A 161 -22.00 -17.38 20.48
N ALA A 162 -23.16 -17.65 21.08
CA ALA A 162 -23.27 -18.33 22.36
C ALA A 162 -23.82 -19.74 22.17
N CYS A 163 -23.46 -20.66 23.08
CA CYS A 163 -24.09 -21.97 23.20
C CYS A 163 -25.01 -21.95 24.41
N ARG A 164 -26.30 -22.13 24.19
CA ARG A 164 -27.38 -22.12 25.20
C ARG A 164 -28.02 -23.49 25.38
N GLY A 165 -27.66 -24.49 24.57
CA GLY A 165 -28.23 -25.83 24.58
C GLY A 165 -29.62 -25.88 23.92
N THR A 166 -29.91 -25.00 22.97
CA THR A 166 -31.17 -25.02 22.23
C THR A 166 -31.15 -26.15 21.21
N GLU A 167 -32.14 -27.03 21.25
CA GLU A 167 -32.32 -28.08 20.23
C GLU A 167 -32.76 -27.44 18.90
N VAL A 168 -32.11 -27.86 17.81
CA VAL A 168 -32.33 -27.39 16.43
C VAL A 168 -32.71 -28.57 15.56
N GLU A 169 -33.70 -28.40 14.68
CA GLU A 169 -34.19 -29.47 13.79
C GLU A 169 -33.24 -29.68 12.59
N ASP A 170 -32.90 -30.93 12.26
CA ASP A 170 -31.84 -31.23 11.27
C ASP A 170 -32.18 -30.92 9.81
N GLU A 171 -33.43 -31.19 9.45
CA GLU A 171 -33.82 -31.29 8.04
C GLU A 171 -33.95 -29.91 7.39
N VAL A 172 -34.50 -28.93 8.13
CA VAL A 172 -34.77 -27.59 7.61
C VAL A 172 -33.64 -26.62 7.91
N ASP A 173 -33.06 -26.70 9.11
CA ASP A 173 -32.21 -25.63 9.64
C ASP A 173 -30.72 -25.79 9.33
N LEU A 174 -30.26 -27.00 9.00
CA LEU A 174 -28.84 -27.32 8.84
C LEU A 174 -28.46 -27.75 7.41
N GLU A 175 -29.25 -27.39 6.41
CA GLU A 175 -28.99 -27.77 5.01
C GLU A 175 -27.94 -26.88 4.32
N ALA A 176 -28.04 -25.57 4.52
CA ALA A 176 -27.22 -24.59 3.83
C ALA A 176 -26.55 -23.64 4.81
N PHE A 177 -25.29 -23.27 4.52
CA PHE A 177 -24.59 -22.24 5.26
C PHE A 177 -25.14 -20.85 4.92
N ASN A 178 -25.40 -20.04 5.95
CA ASN A 178 -25.70 -18.63 5.79
C ASN A 178 -24.47 -17.80 6.17
N THR A 179 -23.52 -17.73 5.23
CA THR A 179 -22.22 -17.11 5.47
C THR A 179 -22.14 -15.69 4.91
N THR A 180 -21.83 -14.73 5.78
CA THR A 180 -21.44 -13.38 5.35
C THR A 180 -19.93 -13.26 5.29
N LEU A 181 -19.39 -12.75 4.19
CA LEU A 181 -17.95 -12.69 3.95
C LEU A 181 -17.49 -11.25 3.77
N THR A 182 -16.43 -10.86 4.49
CA THR A 182 -15.87 -9.49 4.46
C THR A 182 -14.35 -9.52 4.31
N ILE A 183 -13.79 -8.56 3.57
CA ILE A 183 -12.34 -8.34 3.48
C ILE A 183 -12.02 -7.04 4.22
N ILE A 184 -11.07 -7.09 5.14
CA ILE A 184 -10.59 -5.91 5.88
C ILE A 184 -9.12 -5.66 5.50
N PRO A 185 -8.86 -4.61 4.70
CA PRO A 185 -7.49 -4.15 4.44
C PRO A 185 -6.94 -3.38 5.66
N PRO A 186 -5.60 -3.22 5.75
CA PRO A 186 -5.01 -2.43 6.82
C PRO A 186 -5.37 -0.96 6.64
N THR A 187 -5.77 -0.31 7.72
CA THR A 187 -6.07 1.12 7.73
C THR A 187 -4.83 1.91 8.15
N ASN A 188 -4.67 3.10 7.56
CA ASN A 188 -3.61 4.01 8.00
C ASN A 188 -3.89 4.48 9.42
N ALA A 189 -2.84 4.54 10.24
CA ALA A 189 -2.94 5.09 11.58
C ALA A 189 -3.41 6.56 11.52
N PRO A 190 -4.18 7.02 12.51
CA PRO A 190 -4.54 8.44 12.60
C PRO A 190 -3.26 9.28 12.67
N GLN A 191 -3.23 10.36 11.88
CA GLN A 191 -2.12 11.32 11.92
C GLN A 191 -2.06 11.98 13.31
N PRO A 192 -0.86 12.23 13.87
CA PRO A 192 -0.75 12.94 15.14
C PRO A 192 -1.39 14.33 15.04
N GLU A 193 -2.22 14.66 16.03
CA GLU A 193 -2.84 15.99 16.14
C GLU A 193 -1.80 17.00 16.64
N THR A 194 -0.97 17.52 15.73
CA THR A 194 0.06 18.51 16.06
C THR A 194 -0.46 19.94 16.12
N ALA A 195 -1.70 20.19 15.69
CA ALA A 195 -2.26 21.54 15.61
C ALA A 195 -2.22 22.27 16.96
N LEU A 196 -2.70 21.62 18.03
CA LEU A 196 -2.69 22.20 19.38
C LEU A 196 -1.29 22.40 19.94
N PHE A 197 -0.36 21.51 19.59
CA PHE A 197 1.04 21.65 20.02
C PHE A 197 1.73 22.80 19.29
N ILE A 198 1.52 22.93 17.98
CA ILE A 198 2.04 24.03 17.17
C ILE A 198 1.48 25.37 17.68
N GLU A 199 0.16 25.47 17.87
CA GLU A 199 -0.45 26.68 18.43
C GLU A 199 0.12 27.04 19.81
N ARG A 200 0.28 26.04 20.69
CA ARG A 200 0.90 26.26 22.01
C ARG A 200 2.35 26.73 21.88
N MET A 201 3.13 26.14 20.97
CA MET A 201 4.50 26.58 20.71
C MET A 201 4.53 27.99 20.13
N ASP A 202 3.61 28.36 19.25
CA ASP A 202 3.53 29.69 18.65
C ASP A 202 3.16 30.73 19.71
N ILE A 203 2.19 30.44 20.58
CA ILE A 203 1.84 31.29 21.72
C ILE A 203 3.04 31.42 22.67
N GLU A 204 3.76 30.33 22.94
CA GLU A 204 4.94 30.37 23.79
C GLU A 204 6.08 31.17 23.14
N HIS A 205 6.29 31.01 21.84
CA HIS A 205 7.29 31.74 21.07
C HIS A 205 6.96 33.23 21.01
N GLU A 206 5.68 33.59 20.84
CA GLU A 206 5.21 34.97 20.89
C GLU A 206 5.37 35.57 22.31
N LYS A 207 5.05 34.80 23.36
CA LYS A 207 5.27 35.19 24.77
C LYS A 207 6.74 35.36 25.14
N ARG A 208 7.62 34.50 24.61
CA ARG A 208 9.07 34.62 24.82
C ARG A 208 9.64 35.87 24.14
N GLY A 209 8.88 36.49 23.24
CA GLY A 209 9.27 37.68 22.50
C GLY A 209 10.39 37.38 21.52
N LYS A 210 10.58 38.24 20.51
CA LYS A 210 11.80 38.17 19.70
C LYS A 210 12.98 38.35 20.65
N PRO A 211 14.03 37.49 20.61
CA PRO A 211 15.22 37.71 21.41
C PRO A 211 15.63 39.15 21.19
N GLN A 212 15.66 39.93 22.29
CA GLN A 212 15.88 41.37 22.23
C GLN A 212 17.08 41.60 21.33
N GLU A 213 16.85 42.16 20.13
CA GLU A 213 17.92 42.39 19.16
C GLU A 213 19.00 43.15 19.92
N GLN A 214 20.12 42.47 20.19
CA GLN A 214 21.26 43.11 20.80
C GLN A 214 21.72 44.12 19.76
N LYS A 215 21.28 45.37 19.90
CA LYS A 215 21.63 46.46 19.01
C LYS A 215 23.15 46.41 18.86
N SER A 216 23.62 46.04 17.67
CA SER A 216 25.05 45.86 17.38
C SER A 216 25.83 47.07 17.90
N PHE A 217 27.05 46.86 18.41
CA PHE A 217 27.89 47.95 18.93
C PHE A 217 27.96 49.14 17.97
N PHE A 218 28.04 48.88 16.66
CA PHE A 218 27.99 49.92 15.64
C PHE A 218 26.67 50.69 15.65
N ALA A 219 25.52 50.02 15.75
CA ALA A 219 24.21 50.66 15.81
C ALA A 219 24.03 51.55 17.07
N LYS A 220 24.73 51.25 18.16
CA LYS A 220 24.69 52.07 19.38
C LYS A 220 25.70 53.23 19.38
N TYR A 221 26.88 53.00 18.80
CA TYR A 221 28.01 53.94 18.92
C TYR A 221 28.40 54.64 17.61
N TRP A 222 27.66 54.46 16.50
CA TRP A 222 27.97 55.11 15.22
C TRP A 222 28.14 56.63 15.33
N MET A 223 27.32 57.29 16.17
CA MET A 223 27.40 58.73 16.41
C MET A 223 28.74 59.16 17.05
N TYR A 224 29.43 58.27 17.75
CA TYR A 224 30.74 58.55 18.36
C TYR A 224 31.91 58.04 17.49
N ILE A 225 31.71 56.91 16.82
CA ILE A 225 32.72 56.32 15.92
C ILE A 225 32.97 57.25 14.73
N VAL A 226 31.92 57.83 14.13
CA VAL A 226 32.05 58.69 12.93
C VAL A 226 32.87 59.97 13.21
N PRO A 227 32.58 60.77 14.26
CA PRO A 227 33.41 61.93 14.59
C PRO A 227 34.84 61.58 14.97
N LEU A 228 35.07 60.46 15.68
CA LEU A 228 36.42 60.03 16.08
C LEU A 228 37.29 59.68 14.86
N VAL A 229 36.74 58.93 13.90
CA VAL A 229 37.46 58.57 12.66
C VAL A 229 37.70 59.80 11.79
N LEU A 230 36.73 60.72 11.68
CA LEU A 230 36.90 61.99 10.97
C LEU A 230 38.01 62.85 11.60
N PHE A 231 38.02 62.94 12.93
CA PHE A 231 39.07 63.68 13.65
C PHE A 231 40.44 63.04 13.42
N LEU A 232 40.53 61.71 13.47
CA LEU A 232 41.77 60.96 13.19
C LEU A 232 42.25 61.17 11.75
N MET A 233 41.35 61.27 10.77
CA MET A 233 41.72 61.57 9.38
C MET A 233 42.15 63.01 9.15
N MET A 234 41.54 63.99 9.83
CA MET A 234 42.01 65.38 9.78
C MET A 234 43.35 65.58 10.50
N SER A 235 43.60 64.85 11.59
CA SER A 235 44.88 64.90 12.32
C SER A 235 45.97 64.04 11.67
N GLY A 236 45.62 62.94 11.00
CA GLY A 236 46.56 62.17 10.17
C GLY A 236 46.89 62.83 8.83
N ALA A 237 46.04 63.73 8.34
CA ALA A 237 46.30 64.55 7.15
C ALA A 237 47.24 65.75 7.41
N GLN A 238 47.63 66.02 8.66
CA GLN A 238 48.54 67.12 8.98
C GLN A 238 50.03 66.81 8.81
N ASP A 239 50.44 65.60 8.42
CA ASP A 239 51.85 65.27 8.16
C ASP A 239 52.23 65.12 6.67
N GLN A 240 51.41 65.61 5.72
CA GLN A 240 51.86 65.82 4.33
C GLN A 240 51.36 67.14 3.75
N SER A 241 51.81 68.27 4.31
CA SER A 241 52.08 69.47 3.51
C SER A 241 52.91 70.50 4.29
N GLY A 242 54.22 70.56 4.01
CA GLY A 242 54.97 71.82 4.13
C GLY A 242 56.41 71.75 4.66
N GLY A 243 57.39 71.82 3.75
CA GLY A 243 58.63 72.57 3.97
C GLY A 243 59.90 71.77 4.20
N GLY A 244 60.71 71.58 3.15
CA GLY A 244 62.00 70.90 3.19
C GLY A 244 63.22 71.77 3.49
N ALA A 245 64.41 71.14 3.53
CA ALA A 245 65.69 71.76 3.17
C ALA A 245 66.84 70.72 3.03
N ALA A 246 67.49 70.79 1.86
CA ALA A 246 68.92 70.67 1.59
C ALA A 246 69.70 69.38 1.93
N ASN A 247 70.24 68.73 0.89
CA ASN A 247 71.66 68.38 0.87
C ASN A 247 72.22 68.27 -0.57
N GLY A 248 73.33 68.97 -0.83
CA GLY A 248 74.09 68.84 -2.08
C GLY A 248 75.08 69.98 -2.33
N GLY A 249 76.36 69.79 -1.99
CA GLY A 249 77.46 70.49 -2.68
C GLY A 249 78.68 70.90 -1.84
N GLY A 250 79.68 70.00 -1.77
CA GLY A 250 81.13 70.24 -1.96
C GLY A 250 81.88 71.36 -1.21
N ARG A 251 82.83 70.96 -0.35
CA ARG A 251 84.29 71.06 -0.55
C ARG A 251 85.03 70.35 0.58
#